data_AF-A0A1M5XJY4-F1
#
_entry.id   AF-A0A1M5XJY4-F1
#
_cell.length_a   1.000
_cell.length_b   1.000
_cell.length_c   1.000
_cell.angle_alpha   90.00
_cell.angle_beta   90.00
_cell.angle_gamma   90.00
#
_symmetry.space_group_name_H-M   'P 1'
#
loop_
_entity.id
_entity.type
_entity.pdbx_description
1 polymer ?
#
loop_
_entity_poly.entity_id
_entity_poly.type
_entity_poly.pdbx_seq_one_letter_code
_entity_poly.pdbx_strand_id
1 'polypeptide(L)'
;MNLLLRKLKMGRLTEKGGNSLTNQKPSKLPSSFRQSLQARHLDCGSCNGCDWELTALGNSFYDHQHLGIDFVASPRHADLLMCTGPGSTQLLMAAHETYEAMPRPKWVVAVGDCAIDGGVFRGAYACEEGIGKVLTVDVEIPGCPPKPEDIIKALLEFMGKR
;
A
#
# COMPACT_ATOMS: atom_id res chain seq x y z
N MET A 1 3.09 6.24 -38.85
CA MET A 1 3.35 4.80 -38.63
C MET A 1 3.89 4.61 -37.21
N ASN A 2 3.07 4.05 -36.32
CA ASN A 2 3.21 4.12 -34.86
C ASN A 2 4.54 3.53 -34.35
N LEU A 3 5.38 4.32 -33.69
CA LEU A 3 6.70 3.92 -33.15
C LEU A 3 6.60 2.68 -32.23
N LEU A 4 5.46 2.54 -31.55
CA LEU A 4 5.10 1.43 -30.67
C LEU A 4 5.07 0.08 -31.40
N LEU A 5 4.44 0.02 -32.57
CA LEU A 5 4.36 -1.21 -33.37
C LEU A 5 5.75 -1.65 -33.85
N ARG A 6 6.63 -0.69 -34.12
CA ARG A 6 8.01 -0.95 -34.52
C ARG A 6 8.85 -1.53 -33.37
N LYS A 7 8.59 -1.09 -32.13
CA LYS A 7 9.27 -1.60 -30.92
C LYS A 7 8.80 -3.01 -30.53
N LEU A 8 7.49 -3.31 -30.68
CA LEU A 8 6.93 -4.65 -30.46
C LEU A 8 7.48 -5.69 -31.46
N LYS A 9 7.57 -5.32 -32.74
CA LYS A 9 8.09 -6.20 -33.79
C LYS A 9 9.59 -6.50 -33.68
N MET A 10 10.34 -5.60 -33.04
CA MET A 10 11.79 -5.71 -32.80
C MET A 10 12.16 -6.50 -31.53
N GLY A 11 11.18 -7.02 -30.78
CA GLY A 11 11.44 -7.81 -29.57
C GLY A 11 12.10 -7.04 -28.42
N ARG A 12 12.15 -5.70 -28.46
CA ARG A 12 12.75 -4.87 -27.39
C ARG A 12 11.85 -4.70 -26.15
N LEU A 13 10.61 -5.15 -26.23
CA LEU A 13 9.65 -5.13 -25.13
C LEU A 13 9.17 -6.57 -24.95
N THR A 14 9.81 -7.31 -24.04
CA THR A 14 9.48 -8.70 -23.70
C THR A 14 8.38 -8.81 -22.66
N GLU A 15 8.05 -7.73 -21.98
CA GLU A 15 6.93 -7.64 -21.04
C GLU A 15 5.76 -6.90 -21.67
N LYS A 16 4.60 -7.58 -21.76
CA LYS A 16 3.32 -6.87 -21.88
C LYS A 16 3.26 -5.95 -20.66
N GLY A 17 3.21 -4.64 -20.89
CA GLY A 17 2.94 -3.69 -19.81
C GLY A 17 1.73 -4.19 -19.04
N GLY A 18 1.98 -4.61 -17.79
CA GLY A 18 0.95 -5.07 -16.88
C GLY A 18 0.04 -3.90 -16.60
N ASN A 19 -1.03 -3.80 -17.37
CA ASN A 19 -2.17 -2.98 -17.03
C ASN A 19 -2.98 -3.76 -15.99
N SER A 20 -2.47 -3.80 -14.77
CA SER A 20 -3.19 -4.29 -13.60
C SER A 20 -2.81 -3.46 -12.38
N LEU A 21 -2.89 -2.14 -12.52
CA LEU A 21 -3.18 -1.27 -11.39
C LEU A 21 -4.68 -1.06 -11.42
N THR A 22 -5.31 -1.86 -10.56
CA THR A 22 -6.72 -1.99 -10.24
C THR A 22 -7.40 -0.64 -10.08
N ASN A 23 -8.66 -0.59 -10.50
CA ASN A 23 -9.79 0.26 -10.10
C ASN A 23 -9.58 1.28 -8.95
N GLN A 24 -8.57 2.15 -9.01
CA GLN A 24 -8.32 3.17 -7.99
C GLN A 24 -9.38 4.25 -8.15
N LYS A 25 -10.26 4.39 -7.15
CA LYS A 25 -11.05 5.63 -7.03
C LYS A 25 -10.04 6.78 -6.93
N PRO A 26 -10.13 7.83 -7.75
CA PRO A 26 -9.20 8.95 -7.63
C PRO A 26 -9.34 9.54 -6.23
N SER A 27 -8.31 9.35 -5.40
CA SER A 27 -8.28 9.92 -4.07
C SER A 27 -8.34 11.44 -4.23
N LYS A 28 -9.36 12.07 -3.63
CA LYS A 28 -9.41 13.52 -3.49
C LYS A 28 -8.41 13.94 -2.41
N LEU A 29 -7.12 13.65 -2.61
CA LEU A 29 -6.09 14.10 -1.68
C LEU A 29 -6.03 15.64 -1.75
N PRO A 30 -6.25 16.35 -0.63
CA PRO A 30 -6.15 17.80 -0.61
C PRO A 30 -4.74 18.24 -0.99
N SER A 31 -4.61 19.42 -1.59
CA SER A 31 -3.31 19.93 -2.06
C SER A 31 -2.25 20.00 -0.97
N SER A 32 -2.65 20.20 0.29
CA SER A 32 -1.76 20.25 1.46
C SER A 32 -1.04 18.92 1.75
N PHE A 33 -1.67 17.78 1.45
CA PHE A 33 -1.12 16.44 1.74
C PHE A 33 -0.30 15.86 0.58
N ARG A 34 -0.20 16.58 -0.54
CA ARG A 34 0.57 16.11 -1.71
C ARG A 34 2.08 16.21 -1.52
N GLN A 35 2.54 17.01 -0.56
CA GLN A 35 3.97 17.25 -0.34
C GLN A 35 4.51 16.56 0.91
N SER A 36 3.66 16.31 1.91
CA SER A 36 4.02 15.61 3.14
C SER A 36 2.91 14.63 3.49
N LEU A 37 3.26 13.36 3.65
CA LEU A 37 2.35 12.28 4.00
C LEU A 37 2.94 11.50 5.18
N GLN A 38 2.24 11.51 6.31
CA GLN A 38 2.68 10.81 7.50
C GLN A 38 2.02 9.43 7.55
N ALA A 39 2.82 8.37 7.35
CA ALA A 39 2.36 7.00 7.30
C ALA A 39 2.59 6.28 8.63
N ARG A 40 1.65 5.42 9.03
CA ARG A 40 1.82 4.47 10.12
C ARG A 40 1.63 3.07 9.59
N HIS A 41 2.65 2.24 9.77
CA HIS A 41 2.55 0.82 9.56
C HIS A 41 1.76 0.14 10.69
N LEU A 42 0.85 -0.75 10.30
CA LEU A 42 0.08 -1.60 11.19
C LEU A 42 0.11 -3.04 10.69
N ASP A 43 0.73 -3.92 11.48
CA ASP A 43 0.71 -5.35 11.27
C ASP A 43 -0.65 -5.93 11.70
N CYS A 44 -1.37 -6.53 10.75
CA CYS A 44 -2.65 -7.20 10.94
C CYS A 44 -2.53 -8.73 10.80
N GLY A 45 -1.41 -9.33 11.20
CA GLY A 45 -1.16 -10.78 11.18
C GLY A 45 -0.23 -11.21 10.04
N SER A 46 0.71 -10.35 9.67
CA SER A 46 1.67 -10.54 8.59
C SER A 46 2.70 -11.65 8.90
N CYS A 47 3.29 -12.21 7.85
CA CYS A 47 4.42 -13.13 7.93
C CYS A 47 5.79 -12.40 7.99
N ASN A 48 5.79 -11.09 8.26
CA ASN A 48 6.94 -10.18 8.20
C ASN A 48 7.46 -9.84 6.79
N GLY A 49 6.97 -10.50 5.73
CA GLY A 49 7.46 -10.25 4.36
C GLY A 49 7.23 -8.81 3.89
N CYS A 50 5.99 -8.33 3.96
CA CYS A 50 5.67 -6.95 3.55
C CYS A 50 6.26 -5.91 4.50
N ASP A 51 6.45 -6.26 5.77
CA ASP A 51 6.98 -5.37 6.81
C ASP A 51 8.47 -5.08 6.60
N TRP A 52 9.21 -6.07 6.12
CA TRP A 52 10.60 -5.89 5.68
C TRP A 52 10.70 -4.97 4.46
N GLU A 53 9.79 -5.10 3.49
CA GLU A 53 9.78 -4.20 2.32
C GLU A 53 9.41 -2.77 2.70
N LEU A 54 8.47 -2.58 3.64
CA LEU A 54 8.16 -1.25 4.20
C LEU A 54 9.35 -0.67 4.97
N THR A 55 10.08 -1.49 5.73
CA THR A 55 11.29 -1.06 6.42
C THR A 55 12.40 -0.71 5.43
N ALA A 56 12.51 -1.44 4.33
CA ALA A 56 13.50 -1.19 3.28
C ALA A 56 13.32 0.19 2.65
N LEU A 57 12.11 0.75 2.60
CA LEU A 57 11.87 2.13 2.13
C LEU A 57 12.71 3.18 2.88
N GLY A 58 13.09 2.92 4.13
CA GLY A 58 13.93 3.79 4.95
C GLY A 58 15.42 3.71 4.67
N ASN A 59 15.87 2.83 3.78
CA ASN A 59 17.27 2.77 3.40
C ASN A 59 17.66 3.92 2.44
N SER A 60 18.96 4.12 2.27
CA SER A 60 19.50 5.17 1.38
C SER A 60 19.25 4.92 -0.12
N PHE A 61 18.78 3.74 -0.51
CA PHE A 61 18.50 3.40 -1.90
C PHE A 61 17.11 3.89 -2.33
N TYR A 62 16.13 3.77 -1.43
CA TYR A 62 14.75 4.17 -1.68
C TYR A 62 14.38 5.54 -1.11
N ASP A 63 14.99 5.93 0.02
CA ASP A 63 14.89 7.24 0.67
C ASP A 63 13.50 7.88 0.58
N HIS A 64 12.50 7.19 1.14
CA HIS A 64 11.10 7.64 1.12
C HIS A 64 10.90 9.05 1.73
N GLN A 65 11.78 9.47 2.65
CA GLN A 65 11.74 10.78 3.29
C GLN A 65 11.98 11.92 2.30
N HIS A 66 12.86 11.73 1.32
CA HIS A 66 13.07 12.72 0.25
C HIS A 66 11.82 12.97 -0.60
N LEU A 67 10.95 11.97 -0.71
CA LEU A 67 9.69 12.06 -1.46
C LEU A 67 8.57 12.74 -0.67
N GLY A 68 8.82 13.06 0.61
CA GLY A 68 7.86 13.65 1.52
C GLY A 68 6.95 12.63 2.20
N ILE A 69 7.37 11.36 2.27
CA ILE A 69 6.67 10.31 3.00
C ILE A 69 7.52 10.02 4.24
N ASP A 70 6.91 9.96 5.42
CA ASP A 70 7.63 9.61 6.65
C ASP A 70 6.82 8.63 7.50
N PHE A 71 7.51 7.77 8.26
CA PHE A 71 6.86 6.79 9.12
C PHE A 71 6.81 7.27 10.57
N VAL A 72 5.59 7.52 11.06
CA VAL A 72 5.36 7.97 12.43
C VAL A 72 5.20 6.82 13.42
N ALA A 73 5.61 7.06 14.66
CA ALA A 73 5.49 6.06 15.73
C ALA A 73 4.04 5.91 16.25
N SER A 74 3.25 6.99 16.22
CA SER A 74 1.91 7.03 16.80
C SER A 74 0.84 7.22 15.71
N PRO A 75 -0.27 6.46 15.75
CA PRO A 75 -1.39 6.65 14.83
C PRO A 75 -2.02 8.04 14.95
N ARG A 76 -1.88 8.72 16.11
CA ARG A 76 -2.41 10.08 16.30
C ARG A 76 -1.71 11.13 15.43
N HIS A 77 -0.53 10.82 14.89
CA HIS A 77 0.22 11.69 13.99
C HIS A 77 0.18 11.20 12.53
N ALA A 78 -0.59 10.14 12.25
CA ALA A 78 -0.62 9.50 10.94
C ALA A 78 -1.80 9.99 10.12
N ASP A 79 -1.54 10.33 8.87
CA ASP A 79 -2.55 10.61 7.84
C ASP A 79 -2.90 9.34 7.06
N LEU A 80 -1.95 8.42 6.96
CA LEU A 80 -2.03 7.18 6.17
C LEU A 80 -1.78 5.97 7.06
N LEU A 81 -2.69 4.99 7.05
CA LEU A 81 -2.50 3.70 7.71
C LEU A 81 -2.12 2.66 6.66
N MET A 82 -0.94 2.07 6.80
CA MET A 82 -0.46 1.00 5.91
C MET A 82 -0.63 -0.33 6.61
N CYS A 83 -1.62 -1.10 6.18
CA CYS A 83 -1.96 -2.40 6.76
C CYS A 83 -1.29 -3.53 6.00
N THR A 84 -0.62 -4.42 6.74
CA THR A 84 -0.01 -5.66 6.20
C THR A 84 -0.67 -6.90 6.82
N GLY A 85 -0.59 -8.03 6.11
CA GLY A 85 -1.12 -9.30 6.59
C GLY A 85 -2.63 -9.48 6.34
N PRO A 86 -3.15 -10.71 6.52
CA PRO A 86 -4.49 -11.09 6.09
C PRO A 86 -5.63 -10.50 6.93
N GLY A 87 -5.35 -9.86 8.06
CA GLY A 87 -6.39 -9.42 8.99
C GLY A 87 -6.75 -10.54 9.96
N SER A 88 -5.83 -10.89 10.85
CA SER A 88 -6.10 -11.90 11.89
C SER A 88 -7.30 -11.48 12.74
N THR A 89 -8.23 -12.41 12.98
CA THR A 89 -9.49 -12.15 13.70
C THR A 89 -9.25 -11.50 15.07
N GLN A 90 -8.17 -11.86 15.75
CA GLN A 90 -7.77 -11.31 17.05
C GLN A 90 -7.26 -9.86 16.97
N LEU A 91 -6.70 -9.45 15.83
CA LEU A 91 -6.14 -8.11 15.63
C LEU A 91 -7.14 -7.11 15.03
N LEU A 92 -8.30 -7.57 14.55
CA LEU A 92 -9.30 -6.70 13.91
C LEU A 92 -9.77 -5.56 14.81
N MET A 93 -10.03 -5.84 16.09
CA MET A 93 -10.45 -4.81 17.05
C MET A 93 -9.35 -3.76 17.22
N ALA A 94 -8.10 -4.20 17.40
CA ALA A 94 -6.96 -3.30 17.53
C ALA A 94 -6.73 -2.47 16.26
N ALA A 95 -6.94 -3.06 15.08
CA ALA A 95 -6.84 -2.35 13.81
C ALA A 95 -7.91 -1.26 13.67
N HIS A 96 -9.15 -1.57 14.04
CA HIS A 96 -10.24 -0.60 14.05
C HIS A 96 -10.00 0.53 15.06
N GLU A 97 -9.57 0.22 16.28
CA GLU A 97 -9.23 1.24 17.29
C GLU A 97 -8.06 2.12 16.86
N THR A 98 -7.05 1.54 16.21
CA THR A 98 -5.92 2.29 15.65
C THR A 98 -6.39 3.26 14.58
N TYR A 99 -7.25 2.80 13.66
CA TYR A 99 -7.84 3.66 12.64
C TYR A 99 -8.69 4.78 13.26
N GLU A 100 -9.48 4.49 14.29
CA GLU A 100 -10.27 5.50 14.99
C GLU A 100 -9.44 6.52 15.77
N ALA A 101 -8.25 6.12 16.25
CA ALA A 101 -7.32 7.02 16.92
C ALA A 101 -6.61 8.02 15.98
N MET A 102 -6.69 7.83 14.65
CA MET A 102 -6.09 8.73 13.67
C MET A 102 -6.91 10.01 13.48
N PRO A 103 -6.26 11.18 13.29
CA PRO A 103 -6.94 12.42 12.94
C PRO A 103 -7.59 12.34 11.55
N ARG A 104 -8.60 13.18 11.28
CA ARG A 104 -9.16 13.35 9.93
C ARG A 104 -8.46 14.52 9.21
N PRO A 105 -8.18 14.43 7.90
CA PRO A 105 -8.46 13.32 6.99
C PRO A 105 -7.50 12.13 7.17
N LYS A 106 -8.01 10.90 7.04
CA LYS A 106 -7.25 9.64 7.18
C LYS A 106 -7.54 8.70 6.02
N TRP A 107 -6.53 7.95 5.60
CA TRP A 107 -6.62 6.97 4.51
C TRP A 107 -6.01 5.62 4.89
N VAL A 108 -6.47 4.55 4.24
CA VAL A 108 -5.97 3.18 4.46
C VAL A 108 -5.39 2.61 3.18
N VAL A 109 -4.19 2.06 3.29
CA VAL A 109 -3.50 1.34 2.22
C VAL A 109 -3.37 -0.12 2.62
N ALA A 110 -3.89 -1.03 1.80
CA ALA A 110 -3.63 -2.46 1.95
C ALA A 110 -2.34 -2.82 1.18
N VAL A 111 -1.35 -3.35 1.90
CA VAL A 111 -0.05 -3.71 1.32
C VAL A 111 0.08 -5.22 1.25
N GLY A 112 0.21 -5.70 0.02
CA GLY A 112 0.37 -7.11 -0.32
C GLY A 112 -0.95 -7.87 -0.46
N ASP A 113 -0.88 -9.00 -1.14
CA ASP A 113 -2.05 -9.80 -1.52
C ASP A 113 -2.83 -10.29 -0.29
N CYS A 114 -2.11 -10.65 0.79
CA CYS A 114 -2.74 -11.02 2.05
C CYS A 114 -3.66 -9.91 2.58
N ALA A 115 -3.21 -8.65 2.58
CA ALA A 115 -4.02 -7.53 3.09
C ALA A 115 -5.22 -7.19 2.20
N ILE A 116 -5.12 -7.44 0.90
CA ILE A 116 -6.18 -7.15 -0.06
C ILE A 116 -7.30 -8.19 0.03
N ASP A 117 -6.94 -9.48 0.00
CA ASP A 117 -7.91 -10.54 -0.26
C ASP A 117 -7.70 -11.82 0.57
N GLY A 118 -6.78 -11.78 1.54
CA GLY A 118 -6.37 -12.90 2.38
C GLY A 118 -5.21 -13.72 1.79
N GLY A 119 -4.90 -13.57 0.50
CA GLY A 119 -3.78 -14.23 -0.17
C GLY A 119 -3.76 -15.74 0.08
N VAL A 120 -2.61 -16.26 0.52
CA VAL A 120 -2.43 -17.68 0.86
C VAL A 120 -3.23 -18.15 2.08
N PHE A 121 -3.75 -17.21 2.88
CA PHE A 121 -4.56 -17.48 4.08
C PHE A 121 -6.06 -17.33 3.84
N ARG A 122 -6.49 -17.14 2.58
CA ARG A 122 -7.91 -17.06 2.21
C ARG A 122 -8.65 -18.32 2.68
N GLY A 123 -9.77 -18.12 3.38
CA GLY A 123 -10.58 -19.21 3.96
C GLY A 123 -10.01 -19.86 5.22
N ALA A 124 -8.90 -19.35 5.78
CA ALA A 124 -8.38 -19.82 7.06
C ALA A 124 -9.28 -19.37 8.22
N TYR A 125 -9.41 -20.21 9.25
CA TYR A 125 -10.32 -19.95 10.39
C TYR A 125 -9.93 -18.73 11.25
N ALA A 126 -8.66 -18.33 11.22
CA ALA A 126 -8.08 -17.30 12.09
C ALA A 126 -7.79 -15.98 11.36
N CYS A 127 -8.12 -15.91 10.07
CA CYS A 127 -7.84 -14.77 9.22
C CYS A 127 -9.12 -14.33 8.54
N GLU A 128 -9.30 -13.03 8.44
CA GLU A 128 -10.22 -12.47 7.48
C GLU A 128 -9.63 -12.55 6.08
N GLU A 129 -10.48 -12.48 5.06
CA GLU A 129 -10.05 -12.47 3.67
C GLU A 129 -9.61 -11.05 3.26
N GLY A 130 -8.68 -10.49 4.03
CA GLY A 130 -8.17 -9.12 3.87
C GLY A 130 -8.74 -8.11 4.86
N ILE A 131 -8.09 -6.95 4.92
CA ILE A 131 -8.43 -5.87 5.87
C ILE A 131 -9.71 -5.12 5.47
N GLY A 132 -10.12 -5.23 4.21
CA GLY A 132 -11.30 -4.56 3.63
C GLY A 132 -12.63 -4.88 4.32
N LYS A 133 -12.71 -5.96 5.11
CA LYS A 133 -13.89 -6.29 5.92
C LYS A 133 -14.06 -5.39 7.14
N VAL A 134 -12.97 -4.83 7.67
CA VAL A 134 -12.95 -4.03 8.91
C VAL A 134 -12.69 -2.57 8.62
N LEU A 135 -11.75 -2.28 7.70
CA LEU A 135 -11.38 -0.93 7.32
C LEU A 135 -11.75 -0.67 5.87
N THR A 136 -12.21 0.53 5.56
CA THR A 136 -12.40 0.94 4.16
C THR A 136 -11.04 1.22 3.56
N VAL A 137 -10.61 0.38 2.61
CA VAL A 137 -9.33 0.52 1.91
C VAL A 137 -9.46 1.56 0.79
N ASP A 138 -8.55 2.53 0.77
CA ASP A 138 -8.48 3.57 -0.26
C ASP A 138 -7.53 3.18 -1.40
N VAL A 139 -6.43 2.50 -1.07
CA VAL A 139 -5.39 2.08 -2.02
C VAL A 139 -4.98 0.64 -1.75
N GLU A 140 -4.85 -0.13 -2.82
CA GLU A 140 -4.40 -1.52 -2.78
C GLU A 140 -3.05 -1.63 -3.52
N ILE A 141 -2.06 -2.22 -2.88
CA ILE A 141 -0.73 -2.46 -3.45
C ILE A 141 -0.52 -3.98 -3.56
N PRO A 142 -0.76 -4.59 -4.75
CA PRO A 142 -0.64 -6.04 -4.91
C PRO A 142 0.82 -6.51 -4.84
N GLY A 143 1.05 -7.72 -4.31
CA GLY A 143 2.37 -8.36 -4.22
C GLY A 143 2.54 -9.31 -3.03
N CYS A 144 3.54 -10.20 -3.08
CA CYS A 144 3.84 -11.16 -2.01
C CYS A 144 5.36 -11.41 -1.81
N PRO A 145 6.09 -10.48 -1.17
CA PRO A 145 5.69 -9.10 -0.89
C PRO A 145 5.84 -8.19 -2.14
N PRO A 146 5.15 -7.04 -2.20
CA PRO A 146 5.38 -6.04 -3.25
C PRO A 146 6.80 -5.48 -3.15
N LYS A 147 7.44 -5.20 -4.29
CA LYS A 147 8.78 -4.59 -4.27
C LYS A 147 8.70 -3.17 -3.69
N PRO A 148 9.76 -2.67 -3.04
CA PRO A 148 9.76 -1.30 -2.51
C PRO A 148 9.49 -0.23 -3.58
N GLU A 149 9.96 -0.46 -4.80
CA GLU A 149 9.70 0.41 -5.97
C GLU A 149 8.20 0.51 -6.29
N ASP A 150 7.48 -0.62 -6.23
CA ASP A 150 6.04 -0.67 -6.48
C ASP A 150 5.27 0.02 -5.37
N ILE A 151 5.73 -0.11 -4.11
CA ILE A 151 5.14 0.59 -2.97
C ILE A 151 5.31 2.11 -3.13
N ILE A 152 6.52 2.59 -3.43
CA ILE A 152 6.79 4.02 -3.66
C ILE A 152 5.94 4.54 -4.80
N LYS A 153 5.90 3.82 -5.92
CA LYS A 153 5.13 4.22 -7.09
C LYS A 153 3.65 4.40 -6.75
N ALA A 154 3.06 3.44 -6.03
CA ALA A 154 1.67 3.54 -5.60
C ALA A 154 1.43 4.74 -4.67
N LEU A 155 2.35 5.01 -3.74
CA LEU A 155 2.26 6.17 -2.84
C LEU A 155 2.41 7.50 -3.61
N LEU A 156 3.31 7.59 -4.58
CA LEU A 156 3.47 8.77 -5.43
C LEU A 156 2.24 9.03 -6.28
N GLU A 157 1.68 7.98 -6.90
CA GLU A 157 0.43 8.06 -7.66
C GLU A 157 -0.72 8.54 -6.78
N PHE A 158 -0.84 8.02 -5.55
CA PHE A 158 -1.80 8.47 -4.55
C PHE A 158 -1.63 9.95 -4.16
N MET A 159 -0.38 10.42 -4.07
CA MET A 159 -0.04 11.84 -3.84
C MET A 159 -0.26 12.72 -5.09
N GLY A 160 -0.54 12.13 -6.25
CA GLY A 160 -0.67 12.83 -7.53
C GLY A 160 0.67 13.32 -8.09
N LYS A 161 1.78 12.71 -7.67
CA LYS A 161 3.13 12.93 -8.20
C LYS A 161 3.39 11.88 -9.29
N ARG A 162 3.96 12.30 -10.43
CA ARG A 162 4.33 11.44 -11.56
C ARG A 162 5.82 11.29 -11.65
#